data_AF-A0A2E8IVK8-F1
#
_entry.id   AF-A0A2E8IVK8-F1
#
_cell.length_a   1.000
_cell.length_b   1.000
_cell.length_c   1.000
_cell.angle_alpha   90.00
_cell.angle_beta   90.00
_cell.angle_gamma   90.00
#
_symmetry.space_group_name_H-M   'P 1'
#
loop_
_entity.id
_entity.type
_entity.pdbx_description
1 polymer ?
#
loop_
_entity_poly.entity_id
_entity_poly.type
_entity_poly.pdbx_seq_one_letter_code
_entity_poly.pdbx_strand_id
1 'polypeptide(L)'
;MPENPKIPMRRLDTVIKAHTIKTKHRESFKMFKLFMGLLLSIFFITPVYGHEFWISPLAYNLNISQPILAHFRIGQEFNGSPQSFLRHRTVRHEIHHGSHTLKVNSRNGDRPAIQTNGLGDGLAVLVHETSDSILKYNEFEKFVNFVKHKKFDGVLDAHSARNLPKTGFSESYRRYVKSLIAIGSGVGQDKAIGLDIEIVALNNPYTDDLSDGMRIQVLMSYIPRADVQVEIYERAIGSNQDVNIKLTTTDENGVAIFNAKPAHEYMIDNVALIPLEAKNGNDPVWHSLWANLTFAVK
;
A
#
# COMPACT_ATOMS: atom_id res chain seq x y z
N MET A 1 85.80 -5.95 -52.87
CA MET A 1 85.10 -5.08 -53.84
C MET A 1 83.67 -5.62 -54.02
N PRO A 2 82.61 -4.79 -54.07
CA PRO A 2 82.49 -3.37 -53.74
C PRO A 2 81.40 -3.05 -52.69
N GLU A 3 81.36 -1.77 -52.31
CA GLU A 3 80.57 -1.10 -51.27
C GLU A 3 79.14 -0.67 -51.66
N ASN A 4 78.34 -0.46 -50.60
CA ASN A 4 77.26 0.54 -50.39
C ASN A 4 75.91 0.42 -51.14
N PRO A 5 74.81 1.06 -50.67
CA PRO A 5 74.70 2.01 -49.54
C PRO A 5 73.56 1.80 -48.52
N LYS A 6 73.74 2.47 -47.38
CA LYS A 6 72.79 2.68 -46.27
C LYS A 6 71.60 3.56 -46.68
N ILE A 7 70.41 3.22 -46.19
CA ILE A 7 69.22 4.11 -46.17
C ILE A 7 68.92 4.46 -44.69
N PRO A 8 68.74 5.75 -44.33
CA PRO A 8 68.48 6.15 -42.95
C PRO A 8 66.97 6.05 -42.64
N MET A 9 66.60 5.27 -41.62
CA MET A 9 65.23 5.25 -41.13
C MET A 9 65.07 6.25 -39.98
N ARG A 10 64.24 7.27 -40.26
CA ARG A 10 63.82 8.37 -39.38
C ARG A 10 63.47 7.91 -37.95
N ARG A 11 64.24 8.38 -36.96
CA ARG A 11 63.81 8.49 -35.56
C ARG A 11 63.01 9.77 -35.38
N LEU A 12 61.70 9.71 -35.58
CA LEU A 12 60.74 10.69 -35.05
C LEU A 12 59.38 10.00 -35.17
N ASP A 13 58.74 9.71 -34.02
CA ASP A 13 57.28 9.52 -33.84
C ASP A 13 56.91 8.68 -32.60
N THR A 14 57.88 8.20 -31.81
CA THR A 14 57.56 7.39 -30.62
C THR A 14 57.16 8.24 -29.40
N VAL A 15 57.56 9.51 -29.32
CA VAL A 15 57.32 10.35 -28.12
C VAL A 15 55.91 10.96 -28.11
N ILE A 16 55.33 11.28 -29.28
CA ILE A 16 54.00 11.90 -29.38
C ILE A 16 52.88 10.86 -29.16
N LYS A 17 53.03 9.62 -29.67
CA LYS A 17 52.04 8.55 -29.45
C LYS A 17 51.93 8.14 -27.97
N ALA A 18 53.04 8.09 -27.23
CA ALA A 18 53.01 7.70 -25.83
C ALA A 18 52.30 8.72 -24.93
N HIS A 19 52.39 10.02 -25.24
CA HIS A 19 51.72 11.07 -24.47
C HIS A 19 50.20 11.09 -24.74
N THR A 20 49.80 10.95 -26.01
CA THR A 20 48.38 10.94 -26.42
C THR A 20 47.62 9.68 -25.95
N ILE A 21 48.29 8.53 -25.85
CA ILE A 21 47.67 7.29 -25.32
C ILE A 21 47.50 7.36 -23.80
N LYS A 22 48.46 7.94 -23.06
CA LYS A 22 48.36 8.09 -21.60
C LYS A 22 47.27 9.07 -21.18
N THR A 23 47.07 10.17 -21.92
CA THR A 23 46.00 11.14 -21.64
C THR A 23 44.62 10.58 -22.00
N LYS A 24 44.48 9.87 -23.12
CA LYS A 24 43.21 9.23 -23.52
C LYS A 24 42.76 8.13 -22.55
N HIS A 25 43.69 7.32 -22.02
CA HIS A 25 43.39 6.33 -20.99
C HIS A 25 43.05 6.95 -19.62
N ARG A 26 43.66 8.09 -19.28
CA ARG A 26 43.41 8.78 -17.99
C ARG A 26 42.06 9.50 -17.98
N GLU A 27 41.64 10.04 -19.12
CA GLU A 27 40.31 10.63 -19.29
C GLU A 27 39.22 9.56 -19.47
N SER A 28 39.50 8.42 -20.12
CA SER A 28 38.54 7.31 -20.15
C SER A 28 38.35 6.63 -18.78
N PHE A 29 39.40 6.53 -17.95
CA PHE A 29 39.28 6.05 -16.57
C PHE A 29 38.53 7.03 -15.65
N LYS A 30 38.66 8.34 -15.87
CA LYS A 30 37.88 9.35 -15.15
C LYS A 30 36.41 9.35 -15.58
N MET A 31 36.14 9.26 -16.89
CA MET A 31 34.77 9.14 -17.43
C MET A 31 34.10 7.82 -17.01
N PHE A 32 34.84 6.71 -16.94
CA PHE A 32 34.34 5.43 -16.45
C PHE A 32 34.09 5.45 -14.92
N LYS A 33 34.90 6.15 -14.13
CA LYS A 33 34.62 6.40 -12.70
C LYS A 33 33.45 7.37 -12.48
N LEU A 34 33.25 8.34 -13.37
CA LEU A 34 32.10 9.25 -13.33
C LEU A 34 30.80 8.52 -13.70
N PHE A 35 30.83 7.61 -14.68
CA PHE A 35 29.70 6.75 -15.04
C PHE A 35 29.41 5.66 -13.98
N MET A 36 30.43 5.07 -13.37
CA MET A 36 30.26 4.10 -12.28
C MET A 36 29.78 4.76 -10.97
N GLY A 37 30.12 6.05 -10.77
CA GLY A 37 29.61 6.85 -9.64
C GLY A 37 28.17 7.33 -9.84
N LEU A 38 27.72 7.51 -11.10
CA LEU A 38 26.36 7.91 -11.42
C LEU A 38 25.37 6.73 -11.50
N LEU A 39 25.86 5.51 -11.74
CA LEU A 39 25.01 4.30 -11.73
C LEU A 39 24.72 3.74 -10.33
N LEU A 40 25.41 4.20 -9.28
CA LEU A 40 25.19 3.76 -7.90
C LEU A 40 24.25 4.66 -7.08
N SER A 41 23.73 5.75 -7.65
CA SER A 41 22.89 6.73 -6.94
C SER A 41 21.41 6.68 -7.29
N ILE A 42 20.96 5.73 -8.12
CA ILE A 42 19.52 5.40 -8.23
C ILE A 42 19.21 4.28 -7.23
N PHE A 43 19.48 4.53 -5.95
CA PHE A 43 18.63 3.93 -4.95
C PHE A 43 17.30 4.65 -5.12
N PHE A 44 16.33 3.98 -5.75
CA PHE A 44 14.94 4.30 -5.50
C PHE A 44 14.77 4.19 -3.99
N ILE A 45 14.80 5.34 -3.31
CA ILE A 45 14.34 5.47 -1.94
C ILE A 45 12.84 5.22 -2.07
N THR A 46 12.46 3.95 -2.10
CA THR A 46 11.05 3.59 -1.95
C THR A 46 10.71 4.08 -0.55
N PRO A 47 9.80 5.05 -0.41
CA PRO A 47 9.37 5.46 0.90
C PRO A 47 8.80 4.22 1.59
N VAL A 48 9.43 3.80 2.69
CA VAL A 48 8.86 2.80 3.58
C VAL A 48 7.76 3.51 4.36
N TYR A 49 6.61 3.67 3.71
CA TYR A 49 5.36 3.94 4.41
C TYR A 49 4.97 2.70 5.20
N GLY A 50 4.09 2.85 6.19
CA GLY A 50 3.31 1.68 6.59
C GLY A 50 2.68 1.11 5.33
N HIS A 51 3.12 -0.08 4.93
CA HIS A 51 2.61 -0.71 3.72
C HIS A 51 1.10 -0.92 3.85
N GLU A 52 0.39 -0.66 2.75
CA GLU A 52 -1.04 -0.97 2.59
C GLU A 52 -1.24 -2.46 2.93
N PHE A 53 -2.36 -2.77 3.56
CA PHE A 53 -2.76 -4.13 3.88
C PHE A 53 -4.20 -4.32 3.47
N TRP A 54 -4.48 -5.38 2.72
CA TRP A 54 -5.82 -5.60 2.18
C TRP A 54 -6.15 -7.07 2.05
N ILE A 55 -7.46 -7.34 1.96
CA ILE A 55 -7.98 -8.63 1.53
C ILE A 55 -8.07 -8.60 0.00
N SER A 56 -7.48 -9.59 -0.66
CA SER A 56 -7.46 -9.77 -2.11
C SER A 56 -8.15 -11.10 -2.44
N PRO A 57 -9.45 -11.09 -2.76
CA PRO A 57 -10.17 -12.26 -3.24
C PRO A 57 -9.54 -12.82 -4.52
N LEU A 58 -9.56 -14.14 -4.69
CA LEU A 58 -9.18 -14.74 -5.97
C LEU A 58 -10.21 -14.44 -7.07
N ALA A 59 -11.46 -14.22 -6.68
CA ALA A 59 -12.53 -13.73 -7.54
C ALA A 59 -13.51 -12.90 -6.72
N TYR A 60 -13.98 -11.79 -7.31
CA TYR A 60 -14.99 -10.92 -6.71
C TYR A 60 -16.43 -11.29 -7.09
N ASN A 61 -16.60 -12.17 -8.08
CA ASN A 61 -17.90 -12.69 -8.51
C ASN A 61 -17.84 -14.21 -8.44
N LEU A 62 -18.72 -14.81 -7.64
CA LEU A 62 -18.75 -16.25 -7.37
C LEU A 62 -20.13 -16.82 -7.67
N ASN A 63 -20.18 -18.07 -8.10
CA ASN A 63 -21.44 -18.81 -8.16
C ASN A 63 -21.90 -19.19 -6.74
N ILE A 64 -23.20 -19.41 -6.56
CA ILE A 64 -23.75 -19.96 -5.30
C ILE A 64 -23.02 -21.25 -4.94
N SER A 65 -22.68 -21.43 -3.66
CA SER A 65 -21.91 -22.57 -3.13
C SER A 65 -20.46 -22.70 -3.63
N GLN A 66 -19.95 -21.78 -4.46
CA GLN A 66 -18.54 -21.73 -4.82
C GLN A 66 -17.69 -21.29 -3.60
N PRO A 67 -16.58 -21.99 -3.27
CA PRO A 67 -15.72 -21.61 -2.17
C PRO A 67 -15.17 -20.18 -2.29
N ILE A 68 -15.09 -19.47 -1.17
CA ILE A 68 -14.47 -18.15 -1.09
C ILE A 68 -13.01 -18.33 -0.67
N LEU A 69 -12.10 -17.82 -1.49
CA LEU A 69 -10.66 -17.83 -1.27
C LEU A 69 -10.13 -16.40 -1.39
N ALA A 70 -9.44 -15.91 -0.35
CA ALA A 70 -8.82 -14.59 -0.39
C ALA A 70 -7.45 -14.56 0.30
N HIS A 71 -6.49 -13.89 -0.31
CA HIS A 71 -5.20 -13.59 0.28
C HIS A 71 -5.31 -12.35 1.17
N PHE A 72 -4.53 -12.32 2.24
CA PHE A 72 -4.04 -11.05 2.75
C PHE A 72 -2.86 -10.61 1.91
N ARG A 73 -2.73 -9.32 1.63
CA ARG A 73 -1.56 -8.76 0.96
C ARG A 73 -1.01 -7.57 1.74
N ILE A 74 0.31 -7.43 1.70
CA ILE A 74 1.03 -6.24 2.20
C ILE A 74 1.84 -5.69 1.05
N GLY A 75 1.73 -4.40 0.78
CA GLY A 75 2.35 -3.80 -0.39
C GLY A 75 2.26 -2.28 -0.46
N GLN A 76 2.55 -1.77 -1.65
CA GLN A 76 2.41 -0.36 -2.00
C GLN A 76 1.83 -0.28 -3.41
N GLU A 77 1.09 0.78 -3.72
CA GLU A 77 0.53 1.00 -5.06
C GLU A 77 -0.36 -0.18 -5.51
N PHE A 78 -1.11 -0.77 -4.57
CA PHE A 78 -1.98 -1.95 -4.81
C PHE A 78 -1.22 -3.19 -5.34
N ASN A 79 0.11 -3.22 -5.18
CA ASN A 79 0.96 -4.37 -5.49
C ASN A 79 1.64 -4.86 -4.22
N GLY A 80 1.33 -6.10 -3.84
CA GLY A 80 1.72 -6.63 -2.55
C GLY A 80 1.88 -8.13 -2.52
N SER A 81 2.76 -8.56 -1.62
CA SER A 81 3.07 -9.96 -1.39
C SER A 81 2.00 -10.62 -0.52
N PRO A 82 1.60 -11.87 -0.82
CA PRO A 82 0.59 -12.57 -0.05
C PRO A 82 1.11 -12.95 1.34
N GLN A 83 0.33 -12.64 2.35
CA GLN A 83 0.61 -12.94 3.76
C GLN A 83 -0.17 -14.16 4.23
N SER A 84 0.39 -14.85 5.21
CA SER A 84 -0.28 -15.93 5.92
C SER A 84 -1.21 -15.39 7.01
N PHE A 85 -2.29 -16.12 7.27
CA PHE A 85 -3.10 -15.91 8.48
C PHE A 85 -2.29 -16.24 9.74
N LEU A 86 -2.36 -15.36 10.76
CA LEU A 86 -1.71 -15.55 12.05
C LEU A 86 -2.68 -15.20 13.19
N ARG A 87 -3.15 -16.22 13.91
CA ARG A 87 -4.13 -16.11 15.00
C ARG A 87 -3.70 -15.13 16.10
N HIS A 88 -2.42 -15.15 16.49
CA HIS A 88 -1.91 -14.25 17.53
C HIS A 88 -1.87 -12.77 17.10
N ARG A 89 -2.04 -12.49 15.81
CA ARG A 89 -2.12 -11.13 15.24
C ARG A 89 -3.53 -10.77 14.79
N THR A 90 -4.55 -11.48 15.25
CA THR A 90 -5.93 -11.35 14.78
C THR A 90 -6.85 -11.01 15.94
N VAL A 91 -7.66 -9.96 15.78
CA VAL A 91 -8.76 -9.62 16.68
C VAL A 91 -10.09 -10.09 16.08
N ARG A 92 -10.38 -9.74 14.82
CA ARG A 92 -11.57 -10.18 14.07
C ARG A 92 -11.19 -10.89 12.78
N HIS A 93 -11.96 -11.93 12.44
CA HIS A 93 -11.79 -12.69 11.20
C HIS A 93 -13.09 -13.43 10.87
N GLU A 94 -13.90 -12.81 10.03
CA GLU A 94 -15.30 -13.19 9.84
C GLU A 94 -15.83 -12.74 8.47
N ILE A 95 -17.02 -13.23 8.13
CA ILE A 95 -17.75 -12.86 6.92
C ILE A 95 -19.15 -12.43 7.33
N HIS A 96 -19.57 -11.25 6.90
CA HIS A 96 -20.96 -10.83 6.99
C HIS A 96 -21.68 -11.18 5.69
N HIS A 97 -22.83 -11.84 5.79
CA HIS A 97 -23.63 -12.27 4.64
C HIS A 97 -25.12 -12.23 5.01
N GLY A 98 -25.86 -11.28 4.41
CA GLY A 98 -27.22 -10.97 4.83
C GLY A 98 -27.27 -10.51 6.30
N SER A 99 -28.09 -11.16 7.11
CA SER A 99 -28.20 -10.91 8.56
C SER A 99 -27.24 -11.75 9.41
N HIS A 100 -26.37 -12.56 8.79
CA HIS A 100 -25.51 -13.51 9.50
C HIS A 100 -24.06 -13.05 9.51
N THR A 101 -23.39 -13.28 10.64
CA THR A 101 -21.93 -13.18 10.76
C THR A 101 -21.36 -14.58 10.94
N LEU A 102 -20.46 -14.97 10.05
CA LEU A 102 -19.83 -16.28 10.01
C LEU A 102 -18.36 -16.14 10.42
N LYS A 103 -17.93 -16.91 11.42
CA LYS A 103 -16.53 -16.98 11.79
C LYS A 103 -15.73 -17.75 10.73
N VAL A 104 -14.59 -17.21 10.30
CA VAL A 104 -13.66 -17.94 9.42
C VAL A 104 -12.67 -18.74 10.26
N ASN A 105 -12.62 -20.06 10.06
CA ASN A 105 -11.79 -20.97 10.85
C ASN A 105 -10.43 -21.23 10.20
N SER A 106 -9.62 -20.19 10.05
CA SER A 106 -8.27 -20.29 9.48
C SER A 106 -7.24 -20.85 10.49
N ARG A 107 -6.21 -21.51 9.95
CA ARG A 107 -5.05 -22.04 10.67
C ARG A 107 -3.83 -21.14 10.48
N ASN A 108 -2.95 -21.10 11.48
CA ASN A 108 -1.69 -20.37 11.36
C ASN A 108 -0.91 -20.86 10.14
N GLY A 109 -0.49 -19.92 9.28
CA GLY A 109 0.23 -20.24 8.05
C GLY A 109 -0.64 -20.30 6.80
N ASP A 110 -1.97 -20.38 6.93
CA ASP A 110 -2.88 -20.47 5.78
C ASP A 110 -2.67 -19.30 4.80
N ARG A 111 -2.50 -19.64 3.52
CA ARG A 111 -2.32 -18.72 2.40
C ARG A 111 -2.90 -19.40 1.14
N PRO A 112 -4.14 -19.08 0.68
CA PRO A 112 -5.01 -17.97 1.06
C PRO A 112 -5.37 -17.89 2.55
N ALA A 113 -5.45 -16.67 3.08
CA ALA A 113 -5.67 -16.42 4.50
C ALA A 113 -7.15 -16.58 4.91
N ILE A 114 -8.07 -16.37 3.96
CA ILE A 114 -9.49 -16.67 4.09
C ILE A 114 -9.79 -17.84 3.16
N GLN A 115 -10.34 -18.91 3.74
CA GLN A 115 -10.82 -20.09 3.04
C GLN A 115 -12.12 -20.52 3.70
N THR A 116 -13.23 -20.48 2.96
CA THR A 116 -14.52 -20.96 3.46
C THR A 116 -15.26 -21.71 2.36
N ASN A 117 -16.17 -22.58 2.79
CA ASN A 117 -17.18 -23.14 1.91
C ASN A 117 -18.01 -22.00 1.30
N GLY A 118 -18.61 -22.27 0.14
CA GLY A 118 -19.44 -21.28 -0.52
C GLY A 118 -20.70 -20.95 0.28
N LEU A 119 -21.22 -19.76 0.00
CA LEU A 119 -22.42 -19.23 0.65
C LEU A 119 -23.60 -19.26 -0.33
N GLY A 120 -24.77 -18.90 0.21
CA GLY A 120 -25.96 -18.64 -0.60
C GLY A 120 -25.82 -17.37 -1.45
N ASP A 121 -26.90 -17.03 -2.15
CA ASP A 121 -27.00 -15.81 -2.94
C ASP A 121 -26.88 -14.55 -2.07
N GLY A 122 -26.15 -13.54 -2.56
CA GLY A 122 -26.06 -12.21 -1.96
C GLY A 122 -24.65 -11.62 -1.90
N LEU A 123 -24.55 -10.45 -1.26
CA LEU A 123 -23.29 -9.78 -0.97
C LEU A 123 -22.61 -10.40 0.26
N ALA A 124 -21.36 -10.83 0.10
CA ALA A 124 -20.50 -11.23 1.20
C ALA A 124 -19.47 -10.13 1.51
N VAL A 125 -19.33 -9.78 2.78
CA VAL A 125 -18.34 -8.82 3.27
C VAL A 125 -17.31 -9.57 4.12
N LEU A 126 -16.13 -9.80 3.57
CA LEU A 126 -15.00 -10.37 4.30
C LEU A 126 -14.41 -9.32 5.22
N VAL A 127 -14.09 -9.70 6.46
CA VAL A 127 -13.58 -8.77 7.48
C VAL A 127 -12.36 -9.37 8.16
N HIS A 128 -11.33 -8.55 8.32
CA HIS A 128 -10.20 -8.89 9.18
C HIS A 128 -9.70 -7.66 9.95
N GLU A 129 -9.45 -7.86 11.24
CA GLU A 129 -8.82 -6.89 12.11
C GLU A 129 -7.57 -7.51 12.74
N THR A 130 -6.46 -6.79 12.69
CA THR A 130 -5.21 -7.25 13.31
C THR A 130 -5.17 -6.92 14.80
N SER A 131 -4.28 -7.56 15.58
CA SER A 131 -3.86 -6.98 16.86
C SER A 131 -2.95 -5.76 16.60
N ASP A 132 -2.67 -4.99 17.65
CA ASP A 132 -1.69 -3.91 17.56
C ASP A 132 -0.30 -4.47 17.23
N SER A 133 0.43 -3.69 16.45
CA SER A 133 1.84 -3.90 16.15
C SER A 133 2.61 -2.60 16.39
N ILE A 134 3.91 -2.69 16.61
CA ILE A 134 4.76 -1.53 16.89
C ILE A 134 5.71 -1.28 15.71
N LEU A 135 5.80 -0.02 15.31
CA LEU A 135 6.78 0.51 14.37
C LEU A 135 7.70 1.48 15.13
N LYS A 136 9.01 1.36 14.95
CA LYS A 136 9.99 2.30 15.52
C LYS A 136 10.56 3.19 14.43
N TYR A 137 10.48 4.50 14.63
CA TYR A 137 11.02 5.49 13.71
C TYR A 137 12.49 5.77 14.01
N ASN A 138 13.40 5.08 13.31
CA ASN A 138 14.83 5.34 13.42
C ASN A 138 15.29 6.54 12.56
N GLU A 139 14.47 6.94 11.59
CA GLU A 139 14.72 8.06 10.68
C GLU A 139 13.49 8.98 10.70
N PHE A 140 13.65 10.23 11.15
CA PHE A 140 12.55 11.19 11.26
C PHE A 140 11.88 11.46 9.91
N GLU A 141 12.66 11.44 8.82
CA GLU A 141 12.17 11.71 7.47
C GLU A 141 11.09 10.70 7.04
N LYS A 142 11.13 9.45 7.52
CA LYS A 142 10.07 8.46 7.27
C LYS A 142 8.74 8.88 7.90
N PHE A 143 8.78 9.45 9.10
CA PHE A 143 7.59 9.98 9.77
C PHE A 143 7.09 11.24 9.06
N VAL A 144 7.99 12.15 8.68
CA VAL A 144 7.64 13.36 7.92
C VAL A 144 6.97 13.01 6.59
N ASN A 145 7.52 12.05 5.85
CA ASN A 145 6.93 11.59 4.59
C ASN A 145 5.57 10.95 4.81
N PHE A 146 5.42 10.09 5.83
CA PHE A 146 4.14 9.47 6.17
C PHE A 146 3.07 10.52 6.49
N VAL A 147 3.39 11.49 7.36
CA VAL A 147 2.51 12.59 7.75
C VAL A 147 2.09 13.44 6.55
N LYS A 148 3.04 13.80 5.67
CA LYS A 148 2.74 14.56 4.45
C LYS A 148 1.90 13.77 3.46
N HIS A 149 2.25 12.51 3.22
CA HIS A 149 1.56 11.65 2.25
C HIS A 149 0.10 11.44 2.64
N LYS A 150 -0.18 11.19 3.93
CA LYS A 150 -1.55 11.03 4.45
C LYS A 150 -2.26 12.35 4.80
N LYS A 151 -1.64 13.51 4.51
CA LYS A 151 -2.13 14.86 4.84
C LYS A 151 -2.56 15.02 6.30
N PHE A 152 -1.71 14.58 7.23
CA PHE A 152 -1.96 14.79 8.66
C PHE A 152 -1.50 16.18 9.11
N ASP A 153 -2.34 17.18 8.84
CA ASP A 153 -2.07 18.56 9.20
C ASP A 153 -1.82 18.73 10.71
N GLY A 154 -0.83 19.55 11.06
CA GLY A 154 -0.46 19.84 12.45
C GLY A 154 0.24 18.70 13.22
N VAL A 155 0.36 17.48 12.67
CA VAL A 155 1.00 16.37 13.40
C VAL A 155 2.47 16.61 13.70
N LEU A 156 3.23 17.21 12.76
CA LEU A 156 4.65 17.53 13.01
C LEU A 156 4.81 18.59 14.09
N ASP A 157 3.91 19.58 14.13
CA ASP A 157 3.89 20.62 15.16
C ASP A 157 3.49 20.03 16.52
N ALA A 158 2.48 19.16 16.54
CA ALA A 158 2.07 18.43 17.75
C ALA A 158 3.20 17.52 18.26
N HIS A 159 3.95 16.87 17.37
CA HIS A 159 5.11 16.05 17.73
C HIS A 159 6.18 16.91 18.42
N SER A 160 6.49 18.07 17.85
CA SER A 160 7.47 19.02 18.41
C SER A 160 6.99 19.63 19.74
N ALA A 161 5.73 20.07 19.82
CA ALA A 161 5.14 20.68 21.01
C ALA A 161 5.10 19.73 22.21
N ARG A 162 5.01 18.43 21.95
CA ARG A 162 5.10 17.36 22.96
C ARG A 162 6.53 17.00 23.35
N ASN A 163 7.54 17.70 22.82
CA ASN A 163 8.98 17.46 23.05
C ASN A 163 9.41 16.01 22.74
N LEU A 164 8.76 15.38 21.76
CA LEU A 164 9.09 14.01 21.37
C LEU A 164 10.42 13.97 20.60
N PRO A 165 11.20 12.89 20.74
CA PRO A 165 12.48 12.78 20.06
C PRO A 165 12.25 12.57 18.56
N LYS A 166 13.11 13.17 17.72
CA LYS A 166 13.04 13.00 16.25
C LYS A 166 13.27 11.56 15.80
N THR A 167 13.95 10.74 16.60
CA THR A 167 14.23 9.34 16.29
C THR A 167 14.10 8.48 17.54
N GLY A 168 13.91 7.18 17.34
CA GLY A 168 13.80 6.20 18.42
C GLY A 168 12.43 6.15 19.09
N PHE A 169 11.49 7.03 18.74
CA PHE A 169 10.10 6.94 19.17
C PHE A 169 9.37 5.82 18.43
N SER A 170 8.28 5.36 19.05
CA SER A 170 7.46 4.28 18.53
C SER A 170 6.06 4.76 18.16
N GLU A 171 5.50 4.15 17.14
CA GLU A 171 4.09 4.19 16.77
C GLU A 171 3.51 2.79 16.97
N SER A 172 2.32 2.70 17.53
CA SER A 172 1.51 1.48 17.49
C SER A 172 0.53 1.60 16.32
N TYR A 173 0.17 0.49 15.70
CA TYR A 173 -0.78 0.52 14.61
C TYR A 173 -1.68 -0.71 14.60
N ARG A 174 -2.91 -0.52 14.14
CA ARG A 174 -3.88 -1.58 13.87
C ARG A 174 -4.47 -1.44 12.48
N ARG A 175 -4.81 -2.56 11.85
CA ARG A 175 -5.37 -2.62 10.51
C ARG A 175 -6.75 -3.26 10.51
N TYR A 176 -7.67 -2.62 9.80
CA TYR A 176 -9.08 -2.93 9.70
C TYR A 176 -9.43 -3.02 8.22
N VAL A 177 -9.62 -4.24 7.73
CA VAL A 177 -9.76 -4.48 6.30
C VAL A 177 -11.05 -5.20 5.98
N LYS A 178 -11.75 -4.70 4.96
CA LYS A 178 -12.94 -5.32 4.39
C LYS A 178 -12.73 -5.66 2.92
N SER A 179 -13.46 -6.66 2.43
CA SER A 179 -13.59 -6.93 1.00
C SER A 179 -15.02 -7.33 0.67
N LEU A 180 -15.60 -6.71 -0.36
CA LEU A 180 -16.93 -7.05 -0.85
C LEU A 180 -16.79 -8.09 -1.96
N ILE A 181 -17.66 -9.10 -1.96
CA ILE A 181 -17.72 -10.15 -2.97
C ILE A 181 -19.18 -10.40 -3.33
N ALA A 182 -19.50 -10.42 -4.62
CA ALA A 182 -20.81 -10.84 -5.11
C ALA A 182 -20.89 -12.36 -5.24
N ILE A 183 -21.92 -12.96 -4.62
CA ILE A 183 -22.27 -14.37 -4.78
C ILE A 183 -23.61 -14.44 -5.49
N GLY A 184 -23.65 -15.11 -6.65
CA GLY A 184 -24.84 -15.14 -7.51
C GLY A 184 -25.24 -13.74 -7.96
N SER A 185 -26.37 -13.25 -7.48
CA SER A 185 -26.91 -11.92 -7.77
C SER A 185 -26.06 -10.78 -7.20
N GLY A 186 -25.33 -11.03 -6.10
CA GLY A 186 -24.61 -9.99 -5.37
C GLY A 186 -25.50 -8.98 -4.64
N VAL A 187 -26.81 -9.23 -4.54
CA VAL A 187 -27.76 -8.35 -3.86
C VAL A 187 -27.43 -8.26 -2.36
N GLY A 188 -27.46 -7.04 -1.85
CA GLY A 188 -27.13 -6.73 -0.46
C GLY A 188 -26.59 -5.32 -0.36
N GLN A 189 -26.14 -4.95 0.84
CA GLN A 189 -25.47 -3.66 1.05
C GLN A 189 -24.38 -3.85 2.11
N ASP A 190 -23.24 -3.19 1.89
CA ASP A 190 -22.23 -3.04 2.94
C ASP A 190 -22.78 -2.14 4.06
N LYS A 191 -22.29 -2.35 5.27
CA LYS A 191 -22.72 -1.61 6.47
C LYS A 191 -21.54 -1.42 7.41
N ALA A 192 -21.67 -0.44 8.29
CA ALA A 192 -20.77 -0.31 9.43
C ALA A 192 -20.91 -1.54 10.35
N ILE A 193 -19.79 -2.21 10.63
CA ILE A 193 -19.72 -3.42 11.47
C ILE A 193 -18.94 -3.21 12.77
N GLY A 194 -18.59 -1.97 13.07
CA GLY A 194 -17.98 -1.58 14.36
C GLY A 194 -16.50 -1.81 14.44
N LEU A 195 -15.78 -1.49 13.36
CA LEU A 195 -14.33 -1.34 13.40
C LEU A 195 -14.02 0.08 13.93
N ASP A 196 -12.92 0.25 14.66
CA ASP A 196 -12.56 1.56 15.25
C ASP A 196 -12.34 2.62 14.18
N ILE A 197 -11.88 2.21 13.00
CA ILE A 197 -11.94 2.96 11.75
C ILE A 197 -12.51 2.05 10.67
N GLU A 198 -13.39 2.57 9.83
CA GLU A 198 -14.10 1.76 8.85
C GLU A 198 -14.37 2.55 7.56
N ILE A 199 -14.23 1.87 6.42
CA ILE A 199 -14.71 2.37 5.13
C ILE A 199 -15.93 1.54 4.75
N VAL A 200 -17.06 2.20 4.50
CA VAL A 200 -18.32 1.57 4.12
C VAL A 200 -18.66 1.96 2.68
N ALA A 201 -18.94 0.99 1.82
CA ALA A 201 -19.52 1.27 0.52
C ALA A 201 -21.00 1.63 0.70
N LEU A 202 -21.40 2.85 0.31
CA LEU A 202 -22.79 3.29 0.38
C LEU A 202 -23.62 2.81 -0.81
N ASN A 203 -22.95 2.55 -1.93
CA ASN A 203 -23.52 1.86 -3.09
C ASN A 203 -23.04 0.42 -3.11
N ASN A 204 -23.87 -0.50 -3.61
CA ASN A 204 -23.45 -1.84 -3.95
C ASN A 204 -22.74 -1.82 -5.32
N PRO A 205 -21.43 -2.11 -5.40
CA PRO A 205 -20.67 -1.98 -6.65
C PRO A 205 -21.00 -3.04 -7.71
N TYR A 206 -21.88 -4.00 -7.38
CA TYR A 206 -22.29 -5.10 -8.24
C TYR A 206 -23.73 -4.95 -8.78
N THR A 207 -24.58 -4.19 -8.10
CA THR A 207 -26.02 -4.11 -8.40
C THR A 207 -26.58 -2.71 -8.60
N ASP A 208 -25.95 -1.68 -8.01
CA ASP A 208 -26.48 -0.33 -8.07
C ASP A 208 -26.01 0.39 -9.34
N ASP A 209 -26.76 1.41 -9.77
CA ASP A 209 -26.32 2.33 -10.82
C ASP A 209 -25.24 3.28 -10.26
N LEU A 210 -24.05 3.24 -10.87
CA LEU A 210 -22.89 4.05 -10.47
C LEU A 210 -22.65 5.23 -11.42
N SER A 211 -23.63 5.60 -12.26
CA SER A 211 -23.54 6.73 -13.19
C SER A 211 -23.23 8.06 -12.50
N ASP A 212 -23.77 8.26 -11.30
CA ASP A 212 -23.48 9.42 -10.42
C ASP A 212 -22.25 9.22 -9.51
N GLY A 213 -21.45 8.19 -9.77
CA GLY A 213 -20.25 7.84 -9.02
C GLY A 213 -20.49 6.86 -7.86
N MET A 214 -19.42 6.13 -7.53
CA MET A 214 -19.35 5.24 -6.37
C MET A 214 -19.17 6.08 -5.11
N ARG A 215 -20.04 5.87 -4.12
CA ARG A 215 -19.99 6.55 -2.83
C ARG A 215 -19.45 5.61 -1.75
N ILE A 216 -18.48 6.10 -1.00
CA ILE A 216 -17.97 5.45 0.22
C ILE A 216 -18.07 6.41 1.38
N GLN A 217 -18.20 5.89 2.59
CA GLN A 217 -18.18 6.67 3.83
C GLN A 217 -17.04 6.19 4.72
N VAL A 218 -16.29 7.11 5.29
CA VAL A 218 -15.25 6.82 6.26
C VAL A 218 -15.74 7.17 7.66
N LEU A 219 -15.68 6.20 8.57
CA LEU A 219 -16.10 6.32 9.96
C LEU A 219 -14.90 6.09 10.89
N MET A 220 -14.87 6.76 12.03
CA MET A 220 -14.02 6.41 13.16
C MET A 220 -14.87 6.39 14.42
N SER A 221 -14.88 5.27 15.15
CA SER A 221 -15.75 5.07 16.31
C SER A 221 -17.22 5.38 15.98
N TYR A 222 -17.69 4.91 14.81
CA TYR A 222 -19.02 5.18 14.24
C TYR A 222 -19.36 6.65 13.93
N ILE A 223 -18.39 7.57 14.04
CA ILE A 223 -18.57 8.97 13.71
C ILE A 223 -18.00 9.23 12.31
N PRO A 224 -18.72 9.93 11.41
CA PRO A 224 -18.18 10.37 10.14
C PRO A 224 -16.85 11.12 10.27
N ARG A 225 -15.84 10.71 9.50
CA ARG A 225 -14.57 11.42 9.39
C ARG A 225 -14.67 12.44 8.26
N ALA A 226 -15.01 13.69 8.60
CA ALA A 226 -15.05 14.77 7.63
C ALA A 226 -13.66 15.29 7.27
N ASP A 227 -13.53 15.84 6.05
CA ASP A 227 -12.31 16.53 5.56
C ASP A 227 -11.01 15.70 5.70
N VAL A 228 -11.07 14.39 5.44
CA VAL A 228 -9.90 13.50 5.43
C VAL A 228 -9.59 13.01 4.02
N GLN A 229 -8.30 12.84 3.72
CA GLN A 229 -7.87 12.24 2.45
C GLN A 229 -8.29 10.78 2.35
N VAL A 230 -8.82 10.40 1.20
CA VAL A 230 -9.06 9.01 0.80
C VAL A 230 -8.22 8.71 -0.43
N GLU A 231 -7.52 7.58 -0.39
CA GLU A 231 -6.73 7.10 -1.54
C GLU A 231 -7.49 5.98 -2.24
N ILE A 232 -7.63 6.12 -3.55
CA ILE A 232 -8.39 5.21 -4.40
C ILE A 232 -7.42 4.63 -5.41
N TYR A 233 -7.14 3.35 -5.28
CA TYR A 233 -6.33 2.59 -6.19
C TYR A 233 -7.24 1.81 -7.11
N GLU A 234 -6.99 1.89 -8.41
CA GLU A 234 -7.83 1.35 -9.47
C GLU A 234 -6.96 0.55 -10.45
N ARG A 235 -7.39 -0.65 -10.83
CA ARG A 235 -6.80 -1.41 -11.93
C ARG A 235 -7.81 -2.36 -12.57
N ALA A 236 -7.52 -2.81 -13.79
CA ALA A 236 -8.33 -3.83 -14.44
C ALA A 236 -8.32 -5.14 -13.63
N ILE A 237 -9.47 -5.81 -13.53
CA ILE A 237 -9.59 -7.10 -12.80
C ILE A 237 -8.59 -8.11 -13.39
N GLY A 238 -7.83 -8.77 -12.51
CA GLY A 238 -6.85 -9.78 -12.90
C GLY A 238 -5.49 -9.22 -13.36
N SER A 239 -5.34 -7.90 -13.43
CA SER A 239 -4.05 -7.24 -13.68
C SER A 239 -3.35 -6.89 -12.36
N ASN A 240 -2.01 -6.89 -12.36
CA ASN A 240 -1.20 -6.24 -11.32
C ASN A 240 -0.38 -5.06 -11.90
N GLN A 241 -0.77 -4.56 -13.07
CA GLN A 241 -0.13 -3.47 -13.79
C GLN A 241 -1.09 -2.29 -13.94
N ASP A 242 -0.54 -1.14 -14.32
CA ASP A 242 -1.29 0.09 -14.64
C ASP A 242 -2.24 0.55 -13.53
N VAL A 243 -1.78 0.44 -12.27
CA VAL A 243 -2.52 0.93 -11.12
C VAL A 243 -2.61 2.45 -11.18
N ASN A 244 -3.84 2.96 -11.25
CA ASN A 244 -4.12 4.38 -11.16
C ASN A 244 -4.47 4.74 -9.72
N ILE A 245 -3.79 5.73 -9.17
CA ILE A 245 -4.01 6.21 -7.80
C ILE A 245 -4.63 7.60 -7.88
N LYS A 246 -5.80 7.75 -7.27
CA LYS A 246 -6.53 9.01 -7.15
C LYS A 246 -6.67 9.38 -5.68
N LEU A 247 -6.51 10.65 -5.39
CA LEU A 247 -6.77 11.22 -4.08
C LEU A 247 -8.08 11.99 -4.13
N THR A 248 -8.92 11.79 -3.13
CA THR A 248 -10.13 12.59 -2.90
C THR A 248 -10.21 12.95 -1.42
N THR A 249 -11.21 13.75 -1.06
CA THR A 249 -11.45 14.18 0.32
C THR A 249 -12.91 13.95 0.67
N THR A 250 -13.16 13.48 1.88
CA THR A 250 -14.52 13.28 2.39
C THR A 250 -15.22 14.60 2.70
N ASP A 251 -16.52 14.66 2.44
CA ASP A 251 -17.38 15.78 2.85
C ASP A 251 -17.66 15.80 4.37
N GLU A 252 -18.54 16.69 4.81
CA GLU A 252 -18.97 16.82 6.22
C GLU A 252 -19.64 15.57 6.80
N ASN A 253 -20.18 14.69 5.95
CA ASN A 253 -20.79 13.42 6.30
C ASN A 253 -19.79 12.26 6.19
N GLY A 254 -18.50 12.54 6.01
CA GLY A 254 -17.46 11.55 5.85
C GLY A 254 -17.55 10.80 4.52
N VAL A 255 -18.26 11.33 3.52
CA VAL A 255 -18.51 10.67 2.25
C VAL A 255 -17.53 11.14 1.19
N ALA A 256 -16.93 10.20 0.47
CA ALA A 256 -16.15 10.48 -0.73
C ALA A 256 -16.83 9.84 -1.95
N ILE A 257 -16.79 10.54 -3.09
CA ILE A 257 -17.40 10.11 -4.34
C ILE A 257 -16.33 10.04 -5.42
N PHE A 258 -16.35 8.98 -6.23
CA PHE A 258 -15.46 8.85 -7.38
C PHE A 258 -16.10 8.07 -8.53
N ASN A 259 -15.64 8.34 -9.74
CA ASN A 259 -16.11 7.63 -10.93
C ASN A 259 -15.47 6.23 -10.99
N ALA A 260 -16.27 5.23 -10.69
CA ALA A 260 -15.91 3.82 -10.84
C ALA A 260 -16.05 3.36 -12.29
N LYS A 261 -15.16 2.46 -12.72
CA LYS A 261 -15.18 1.86 -14.05
C LYS A 261 -15.63 0.40 -13.96
N PRO A 262 -16.49 -0.06 -14.88
CA PRO A 262 -16.78 -1.47 -15.04
C PRO A 262 -15.50 -2.30 -15.26
N ALA A 263 -15.52 -3.58 -14.89
CA ALA A 263 -14.42 -4.53 -15.04
C ALA A 263 -13.09 -4.10 -14.36
N HIS A 264 -13.18 -3.27 -13.32
CA HIS A 264 -12.02 -2.86 -12.50
C HIS A 264 -12.18 -3.34 -11.06
N GLU A 265 -11.05 -3.58 -10.40
CA GLU A 265 -10.99 -3.74 -8.95
C GLU A 265 -10.41 -2.48 -8.31
N TYR A 266 -10.89 -2.23 -7.10
CA TYR A 266 -10.56 -1.05 -6.32
C TYR A 266 -10.02 -1.46 -4.95
N MET A 267 -9.06 -0.68 -4.47
CA MET A 267 -8.65 -0.65 -3.07
C MET A 267 -8.80 0.79 -2.59
N ILE A 268 -9.55 0.98 -1.52
CA ILE A 268 -9.77 2.28 -0.88
C ILE A 268 -9.02 2.26 0.44
N ASP A 269 -8.20 3.27 0.68
CA ASP A 269 -7.38 3.40 1.89
C ASP A 269 -7.68 4.72 2.62
N ASN A 270 -7.80 4.63 3.95
CA ASN A 270 -7.82 5.78 4.85
C ASN A 270 -7.07 5.44 6.13
N VAL A 271 -6.32 6.41 6.64
CA VAL A 271 -5.54 6.24 7.89
C VAL A 271 -5.89 7.37 8.84
N ALA A 272 -6.05 7.04 10.13
CA ALA A 272 -6.08 8.01 11.20
C ALA A 272 -4.81 7.90 12.04
N LEU A 273 -4.33 9.02 12.59
CA LEU A 273 -3.18 9.06 13.49
C LEU A 273 -3.57 9.77 14.78
N ILE A 274 -3.46 9.07 15.90
CA ILE A 274 -3.91 9.51 17.22
C ILE A 274 -2.70 9.69 18.12
N PRO A 275 -2.55 10.82 18.84
CA PRO A 275 -1.48 10.98 19.83
C PRO A 275 -1.72 10.05 21.02
N LEU A 276 -0.66 9.42 21.51
CA LEU A 276 -0.68 8.60 22.72
C LEU A 276 0.25 9.18 23.78
N GLU A 277 -0.22 9.32 25.01
CA GLU A 277 0.63 9.70 26.15
C GLU A 277 1.49 8.51 26.59
N ALA A 278 2.80 8.60 26.31
CA ALA A 278 3.76 7.60 26.72
C ALA A 278 3.98 7.64 28.23
N LYS A 279 3.88 6.49 28.90
CA LYS A 279 4.12 6.37 30.35
C LYS A 279 5.57 6.01 30.64
N ASN A 280 6.22 5.32 29.70
CA ASN A 280 7.63 4.92 29.75
C ASN A 280 8.34 5.28 28.43
N GLY A 281 9.67 5.34 28.44
CA GLY A 281 10.46 5.79 27.28
C GLY A 281 10.35 4.93 26.01
N ASN A 282 9.82 3.70 26.10
CA ASN A 282 9.61 2.82 24.95
C ASN A 282 8.15 2.76 24.49
N ASP A 283 7.23 3.40 25.22
CA ASP A 283 5.81 3.35 24.87
C ASP A 283 5.57 4.09 23.54
N PRO A 284 4.65 3.59 22.70
CA PRO A 284 4.24 4.32 21.51
C PRO A 284 3.68 5.69 21.86
N VAL A 285 4.07 6.70 21.08
CA VAL A 285 3.66 8.10 21.24
C VAL A 285 2.59 8.50 20.21
N TRP A 286 2.36 7.62 19.23
CA TRP A 286 1.33 7.69 18.22
C TRP A 286 0.64 6.32 18.05
N HIS A 287 -0.63 6.35 17.67
CA HIS A 287 -1.40 5.19 17.27
C HIS A 287 -2.02 5.42 15.89
N SER A 288 -1.71 4.58 14.91
CA SER A 288 -2.35 4.66 13.60
C SER A 288 -3.41 3.58 13.38
N LEU A 289 -4.57 4.00 12.91
CA LEU A 289 -5.68 3.13 12.54
C LEU A 289 -5.77 3.09 11.01
N TRP A 290 -5.59 1.91 10.42
CA TRP A 290 -5.57 1.74 8.96
C TRP A 290 -6.85 1.06 8.49
N ALA A 291 -7.70 1.79 7.77
CA ALA A 291 -8.90 1.26 7.15
C ALA A 291 -8.62 0.94 5.67
N ASN A 292 -9.02 -0.25 5.23
CA ASN A 292 -8.94 -0.64 3.83
C ASN A 292 -10.23 -1.33 3.37
N LEU A 293 -10.68 -1.04 2.16
CA LEU A 293 -11.83 -1.70 1.53
C LEU A 293 -11.48 -2.09 0.10
N THR A 294 -11.67 -3.35 -0.26
CA THR A 294 -11.55 -3.82 -1.65
C THR A 294 -12.87 -4.32 -2.22
N PHE A 295 -13.07 -4.10 -3.51
CA PHE A 295 -14.21 -4.62 -4.26
C PHE A 295 -13.92 -4.57 -5.76
N ALA A 296 -14.76 -5.22 -6.55
CA ALA A 296 -14.80 -5.04 -8.00
C ALA A 296 -16.09 -4.34 -8.41
N VAL A 297 -16.06 -3.71 -9.57
CA VAL A 297 -17.21 -3.07 -10.20
C VAL A 297 -17.57 -3.87 -11.44
N LYS A 298 -18.84 -4.21 -11.55
CA LYS A 298 -19.37 -5.00 -12.67
C LYS A 298 -19.45 -4.18 -13.96
#